data_AF-A0A2D5K8M9-F1
#
_entry.id   AF-A0A2D5K8M9-F1
#
_cell.length_a   1.000
_cell.length_b   1.000
_cell.length_c   1.000
_cell.angle_alpha   90.00
_cell.angle_beta   90.00
_cell.angle_gamma   90.00
#
_symmetry.space_group_name_H-M   'P 1'
#
loop_
_entity.id
_entity.type
_entity.pdbx_description
1 polymer ?
#
loop_
_entity_poly.entity_id
_entity_poly.type
_entity_poly.pdbx_seq_one_letter_code
_entity_poly.pdbx_strand_id
1 'polypeptide(L)'
;MSKKSDINFTIEMDENNVPEKISWKAEGSDKADANMSKAIMLALWDQDENNTLRIDLWTKDMMVDEMKKFTCQNIITMADAFERATGEKAIAEQMRDFGKDIAVKLGVLK
;
A
#
# COMPACT_ATOMS: atom_id res chain seq x y z
N MET A 1 -7.19 -14.41 -25.89
CA MET A 1 -5.92 -13.65 -25.85
C MET A 1 -5.68 -13.20 -24.43
N SER A 2 -4.49 -13.36 -23.89
CA SER A 2 -4.11 -12.75 -22.62
C SER A 2 -3.89 -11.25 -22.83
N LYS A 3 -4.45 -10.42 -21.95
CA LYS A 3 -4.14 -8.99 -21.92
C LYS A 3 -2.94 -8.80 -20.99
N LYS A 4 -1.84 -8.25 -21.52
CA LYS A 4 -0.74 -7.75 -20.71
C LYS A 4 -1.05 -6.29 -20.33
N SER A 5 -0.69 -5.91 -19.11
CA SER A 5 -0.80 -4.53 -18.63
C SER A 5 0.34 -4.30 -17.65
N ASP A 6 1.20 -3.34 -17.95
CA ASP A 6 2.35 -3.03 -17.13
C ASP A 6 2.04 -1.90 -16.13
N ILE A 7 2.55 -2.03 -14.90
CA ILE A 7 2.54 -0.98 -13.88
C ILE A 7 4.00 -0.67 -13.54
N ASN A 8 4.42 0.56 -13.79
CA ASN A 8 5.78 1.02 -13.59
C ASN A 8 5.83 1.97 -12.40
N PHE A 9 6.77 1.71 -11.49
CA PHE A 9 7.10 2.59 -10.37
C PHE A 9 8.51 3.14 -10.57
N THR A 10 8.70 4.43 -10.36
CA THR A 10 10.00 5.10 -10.42
C THR A 10 10.24 5.81 -9.11
N ILE A 11 11.30 5.39 -8.40
CA ILE A 11 11.70 5.91 -7.10
C ILE A 11 13.02 6.64 -7.30
N GLU A 12 13.00 7.96 -7.07
CA GLU A 12 14.21 8.78 -6.98
C GLU A 12 14.63 8.81 -5.51
N MET A 13 15.90 8.50 -5.24
CA MET A 13 16.46 8.40 -3.88
C MET A 13 17.65 9.34 -3.71
N ASP A 14 17.91 9.73 -2.46
CA ASP A 14 19.10 10.50 -2.10
C ASP A 14 20.35 9.63 -1.93
N GLU A 15 21.46 10.26 -1.54
CA GLU A 15 22.75 9.60 -1.29
C GLU A 15 22.70 8.54 -0.16
N ASN A 16 21.68 8.58 0.69
CA ASN A 16 21.44 7.63 1.78
C ASN A 16 20.35 6.59 1.44
N ASN A 17 19.92 6.51 0.18
CA ASN A 17 18.83 5.65 -0.31
C ASN A 17 17.47 5.96 0.31
N VAL A 18 17.24 7.20 0.76
CA VAL A 18 15.93 7.66 1.24
C VAL A 18 15.12 8.16 0.04
N PRO A 19 13.88 7.68 -0.17
CA PRO A 19 13.04 8.14 -1.27
C PRO A 19 12.76 9.65 -1.19
N GLU A 20 13.06 10.37 -2.27
CA GLU A 20 12.72 11.79 -2.43
C GLU A 20 11.44 11.95 -3.24
N LYS A 21 11.24 11.12 -4.27
CA LYS A 21 10.08 11.19 -5.14
C LYS A 21 9.68 9.80 -5.61
N ILE A 22 8.39 9.51 -5.51
CA ILE A 22 7.79 8.27 -6.01
C ILE A 22 6.81 8.67 -7.11
N SER A 23 6.97 8.10 -8.30
CA SER A 23 6.01 8.24 -9.38
C SER A 23 5.61 6.88 -9.93
N TRP A 24 4.39 6.79 -10.46
CA TRP A 24 3.87 5.53 -11.01
C TRP A 24 2.98 5.74 -12.23
N LYS A 25 2.97 4.75 -13.12
CA LYS A 25 2.15 4.73 -14.34
C LYS A 25 1.65 3.32 -14.60
N ALA A 26 0.35 3.18 -14.87
CA ALA A 26 -0.26 1.94 -15.32
C ALA A 26 -0.70 2.06 -16.78
N GLU A 27 -0.48 1.03 -17.58
CA GLU A 27 -1.01 0.96 -18.93
C GLU A 27 -2.55 0.98 -18.92
N GLY A 28 -3.15 1.85 -19.73
CA GLY A 28 -4.61 2.06 -19.73
C GLY A 28 -5.12 3.08 -18.70
N SER A 29 -4.23 3.76 -17.98
CA SER A 29 -4.57 4.97 -17.22
C SER A 29 -4.95 6.12 -18.17
N ASP A 30 -6.06 6.81 -17.88
CA ASP A 30 -6.48 8.02 -18.63
C ASP A 30 -5.54 9.22 -18.43
N LYS A 31 -4.67 9.16 -17.42
CA LYS A 31 -3.68 10.22 -17.16
C LYS A 31 -2.49 10.09 -18.10
N ALA A 32 -2.18 11.18 -18.81
CA ALA A 32 -1.07 11.26 -19.76
C ALA A 32 0.31 11.11 -19.08
N ASP A 33 0.48 11.77 -17.94
CA ASP A 33 1.72 11.80 -17.16
C ASP A 33 1.73 10.82 -15.99
N ALA A 34 2.93 10.53 -15.48
CA ALA A 34 3.11 9.70 -14.28
C ALA A 34 2.46 10.36 -13.06
N ASN A 35 1.80 9.55 -12.23
CA ASN A 35 1.18 9.99 -10.99
C ASN A 35 2.22 10.08 -9.89
N MET A 36 2.21 11.17 -9.13
CA MET A 36 3.06 11.30 -7.94
C MET A 36 2.40 10.62 -6.74
N SER A 37 3.22 9.99 -5.92
CA SER A 37 2.83 9.44 -4.61
C SER A 37 3.85 9.83 -3.55
N LYS A 38 3.41 9.93 -2.31
CA LYS A 38 4.28 10.09 -1.14
C LYS A 38 4.65 8.78 -0.46
N ALA A 39 3.92 7.70 -0.75
CA ALA A 39 4.21 6.38 -0.22
C ALA A 39 3.79 5.28 -1.18
N ILE A 40 4.40 4.12 -1.01
CA ILE A 40 4.02 2.88 -1.67
C ILE A 40 4.20 1.72 -0.68
N MET A 41 3.24 0.80 -0.71
CA MET A 41 3.26 -0.46 0.01
C MET A 41 2.94 -1.56 -1.00
N LEU A 42 3.93 -2.37 -1.34
CA LEU A 42 3.78 -3.53 -2.22
C LEU A 42 4.09 -4.80 -1.44
N ALA A 43 3.18 -5.76 -1.52
CA ALA A 43 3.38 -7.12 -1.05
C ALA A 43 3.32 -8.07 -2.24
N LEU A 44 4.34 -8.91 -2.38
CA LEU A 44 4.46 -9.90 -3.44
C LEU A 44 4.53 -11.27 -2.77
N TRP A 45 3.68 -12.19 -3.21
CA TRP A 45 3.80 -13.59 -2.81
C TRP A 45 4.86 -14.26 -3.69
N ASP A 46 5.97 -14.65 -3.07
CA ASP A 46 6.99 -15.44 -3.73
C ASP A 46 6.56 -16.91 -3.68
N GLN A 47 6.23 -17.46 -4.84
CA GLN A 47 5.78 -18.84 -4.96
C GLN A 47 6.91 -19.86 -4.78
N ASP A 48 8.15 -19.48 -5.07
CA ASP A 48 9.30 -20.37 -5.05
C ASP A 48 9.82 -20.48 -3.60
N GLU A 49 9.88 -19.36 -2.89
CA GLU A 49 10.30 -19.28 -1.49
C GLU A 49 9.14 -19.41 -0.49
N ASN A 50 7.89 -19.50 -0.98
CA ASN A 50 6.67 -19.64 -0.19
C ASN A 50 6.56 -18.57 0.93
N ASN A 51 6.84 -17.32 0.59
CA ASN A 51 6.87 -16.22 1.55
C ASN A 51 6.31 -14.92 0.95
N THR A 52 6.22 -13.87 1.77
CA THR A 52 5.81 -12.54 1.32
C THR A 52 7.01 -11.60 1.30
N LEU A 53 7.34 -11.09 0.12
CA LEU A 53 8.29 -10.00 -0.08
C LEU A 53 7.56 -8.66 0.03
N ARG A 54 8.21 -7.67 0.66
CA ARG A 54 7.63 -6.35 0.87
C ARG A 54 8.54 -5.23 0.40
N ILE A 55 7.92 -4.22 -0.19
CA ILE A 55 8.54 -2.94 -0.50
C ILE A 55 7.65 -1.86 0.10
N ASP A 56 8.10 -1.27 1.20
CA ASP A 56 7.38 -0.25 1.96
C ASP A 56 8.23 1.03 1.96
N LEU A 57 7.86 2.00 1.14
CA LEU A 57 8.61 3.24 0.94
C LEU A 57 7.76 4.47 1.23
N TRP A 58 8.42 5.50 1.73
CA TRP A 58 7.84 6.78 2.12
C TRP A 58 8.79 7.88 1.66
N THR A 59 8.26 8.95 1.07
CA THR A 59 9.06 10.12 0.74
C THR A 59 9.37 10.92 2.01
N LYS A 60 10.49 11.64 2.00
CA LYS A 60 10.91 12.51 3.12
C LYS A 60 9.88 13.57 3.52
N ASP A 61 9.04 14.00 2.58
CA ASP A 61 8.03 15.07 2.75
C ASP A 61 6.65 14.54 3.20
N MET A 62 6.52 13.23 3.42
CA MET A 62 5.30 12.66 3.97
C MET A 62 5.20 12.97 5.46
N MET A 63 4.11 13.60 5.88
CA MET A 63 3.92 13.96 7.29
C MET A 63 3.61 12.71 8.11
N VAL A 64 4.08 12.66 9.35
CA VAL A 64 3.86 11.52 10.26
C VAL A 64 2.36 11.16 10.42
N ASP A 65 1.47 12.16 10.41
CA ASP A 65 0.02 11.89 10.49
C ASP A 65 -0.54 11.31 9.19
N GLU A 66 -0.01 11.70 8.03
CA GLU A 66 -0.29 11.02 6.76
C GLU A 66 0.20 9.57 6.83
N MET A 67 1.35 9.33 7.48
CA MET A 67 1.91 7.99 7.62
C MET A 67 1.01 7.06 8.42
N LYS A 68 0.62 7.50 9.62
CA LYS A 68 -0.32 6.79 10.49
C LYS A 68 -1.62 6.48 9.75
N LYS A 69 -2.17 7.47 9.03
CA LYS A 69 -3.41 7.31 8.27
C LYS A 69 -3.26 6.27 7.16
N PHE A 70 -2.18 6.35 6.37
CA PHE A 70 -1.87 5.40 5.32
C PHE A 70 -1.77 3.97 5.86
N THR A 71 -1.04 3.75 6.96
CA THR A 71 -0.91 2.43 7.59
C THR A 71 -2.27 1.88 8.04
N CYS A 72 -3.06 2.67 8.79
CA CYS A 72 -4.35 2.22 9.30
C CYS A 72 -5.32 1.88 8.16
N GLN A 73 -5.33 2.69 7.11
CA GLN A 73 -6.14 2.43 5.92
C GLN A 73 -5.74 1.11 5.26
N ASN A 74 -4.44 0.83 5.10
CA ASN A 74 -3.98 -0.43 4.54
C ASN A 74 -4.41 -1.64 5.36
N ILE A 75 -4.39 -1.56 6.70
CA ILE A 75 -4.83 -2.67 7.55
C ILE A 75 -6.33 -2.95 7.36
N ILE A 76 -7.14 -1.90 7.33
CA ILE A 76 -8.60 -2.02 7.14
C ILE A 76 -8.91 -2.57 5.74
N THR A 77 -8.29 -2.04 4.69
CA THR A 77 -8.57 -2.48 3.30
C THR A 77 -7.99 -3.86 3.01
N MET A 78 -6.90 -4.25 3.68
CA MET A 78 -6.36 -5.62 3.62
C MET A 78 -7.37 -6.64 4.15
N ALA A 79 -8.10 -6.31 5.22
CA ALA A 79 -9.16 -7.18 5.73
C ALA A 79 -10.28 -7.38 4.70
N ASP A 80 -10.69 -6.33 3.99
CA ASP A 80 -11.71 -6.41 2.95
C ASP A 80 -11.26 -7.25 1.75
N ALA A 81 -9.99 -7.10 1.35
CA ALA A 81 -9.40 -7.91 0.29
C ALA A 81 -9.31 -9.38 0.72
N PHE A 82 -8.88 -9.64 1.96
CA PHE A 82 -8.75 -10.97 2.53
C PHE A 82 -10.09 -11.68 2.62
N GLU A 83 -11.14 -11.02 3.12
CA GLU A 83 -12.49 -11.57 3.18
C GLU A 83 -13.00 -11.97 1.80
N ARG A 84 -12.83 -11.08 0.81
CA ARG A 84 -13.29 -11.32 -0.56
C ARG A 84 -12.59 -12.50 -1.22
N ALA A 85 -11.30 -12.69 -0.93
CA ALA A 85 -10.49 -13.74 -1.52
C ALA A 85 -10.71 -15.11 -0.87
N THR A 86 -10.95 -15.15 0.44
CA THR A 86 -10.95 -16.41 1.22
C THR A 86 -12.31 -16.81 1.77
N GLY A 87 -13.23 -15.87 1.93
CA GLY A 87 -14.50 -16.08 2.62
C GLY A 87 -14.40 -16.09 4.16
N GLU A 88 -13.22 -15.84 4.73
CA GLU A 88 -12.97 -15.88 6.19
C GLU A 88 -13.52 -14.63 6.92
N LYS A 89 -14.84 -14.53 7.01
CA LYS A 89 -15.55 -13.35 7.53
C LYS A 89 -15.17 -13.00 8.98
N ALA A 90 -15.13 -14.00 9.86
CA ALA A 90 -14.87 -13.76 11.29
C ALA A 90 -13.45 -13.20 11.51
N ILE A 91 -12.46 -13.69 10.76
CA ILE A 91 -11.08 -13.20 10.85
C ILE A 91 -10.96 -11.81 10.22
N ALA A 92 -11.58 -11.58 9.06
CA ALA A 92 -11.60 -10.27 8.44
C ALA A 92 -12.28 -9.20 9.31
N GLU A 93 -13.33 -9.55 10.04
CA GLU A 93 -13.97 -8.66 11.00
C GLU A 93 -13.03 -8.28 12.14
N GLN A 94 -12.31 -9.24 12.72
CA GLN A 94 -11.28 -8.96 13.73
C GLN A 94 -10.17 -8.05 13.19
N MET A 95 -9.71 -8.28 11.95
CA MET A 95 -8.70 -7.43 11.30
C MET A 95 -9.19 -5.99 11.11
N ARG A 96 -10.42 -5.81 10.65
CA ARG A 96 -11.03 -4.47 10.50
C ARG A 96 -11.16 -3.77 11.85
N ASP A 97 -11.64 -4.46 12.87
CA ASP A 97 -11.85 -3.87 14.18
C ASP A 97 -10.53 -3.49 14.84
N PHE A 98 -9.50 -4.33 14.69
CA PHE A 98 -8.14 -3.97 15.08
C PHE A 98 -7.66 -2.72 14.33
N GLY A 99 -7.82 -2.68 13.00
CA GLY A 99 -7.45 -1.53 12.17
C GLY A 99 -8.15 -0.23 12.57
N LYS A 100 -9.43 -0.29 12.96
CA LYS A 100 -10.19 0.86 13.46
C LYS A 100 -9.72 1.29 14.85
N ASP A 101 -9.51 0.34 15.77
CA ASP A 101 -9.06 0.62 17.13
C ASP A 101 -7.69 1.34 17.14
N ILE A 102 -6.73 0.84 16.36
CA ILE A 102 -5.43 1.52 16.23
C ILE A 102 -5.56 2.88 15.57
N ALA A 103 -6.48 3.06 14.61
CA ALA A 103 -6.69 4.33 13.95
C ALA A 103 -7.24 5.40 14.92
N VAL A 104 -8.14 5.01 15.82
CA VAL A 104 -8.63 5.87 16.90
C VAL A 104 -7.51 6.21 17.88
N LYS A 105 -6.75 5.21 18.34
CA LYS A 105 -5.61 5.41 19.26
C LYS A 105 -4.51 6.31 18.68
N LEU A 106 -4.29 6.24 17.38
CA LEU A 106 -3.34 7.09 16.65
C LEU A 106 -3.91 8.47 16.30
N GLY A 107 -5.18 8.73 16.59
CA GLY A 107 -5.84 10.02 16.33
C GLY A 107 -6.13 10.29 14.85
N VAL A 108 -6.12 9.26 14.00
CA VAL A 108 -6.33 9.38 12.54
C VAL A 108 -7.72 8.94 12.08
N LEU A 109 -8.52 8.38 12.99
CA LEU A 109 -9.94 8.13 12.84
C LEU A 109 -10.68 8.71 14.05
N LYS A 110 -11.79 9.41 13.80
CA LYS A 110 -12.65 10.01 14.83
C LYS A 110 -13.84 9.12 15.10
#